data_AF-A0A023AXI0-F1
#
_entry.id   AF-A0A023AXI0-F1
#
_cell.length_a   1.000
_cell.length_b   1.000
_cell.length_c   1.000
_cell.angle_alpha   90.00
_cell.angle_beta   90.00
_cell.angle_gamma   90.00
#
_symmetry.space_group_name_H-M   'P 1'
#
loop_
_entity.id
_entity.type
_entity.pdbx_description
1 polymer ?
#
loop_
_entity_poly.entity_id
_entity_poly.type
_entity_poly.pdbx_seq_one_letter_code
_entity_poly.pdbx_strand_id
1 'polypeptide(L)'
;MSDDIVILGYQFSPDKISIPQKKSEEIRLKLRSSCAADVVKATHQLTYYKMILKPSVRNTLLKIRQILTKTNQITNVAQDLIEAVDVEWSMERIKPDDSKELMIFVDASDMQAGMVVIYNGQTVMTESLALTKTSTTLASYKEVQGAYKLLTKYKSAIDFIDKEARKTIVTDSLRLWQALQRVEEPRNDLEVYAARTRALYCARYEHIPGGLNPADFFSRRHRLLT
;
A
#
# COMPACT_ATOMS: atom_id res chain seq x y z
N MET A 1 4.66 9.41 -32.34
CA MET A 1 3.69 10.28 -31.65
C MET A 1 3.60 9.76 -30.23
N SER A 2 3.98 10.55 -29.23
CA SER A 2 3.87 10.13 -27.82
C SER A 2 2.44 10.36 -27.39
N ASP A 3 1.62 9.33 -27.50
CA ASP A 3 0.21 9.39 -27.11
C ASP A 3 0.13 9.36 -25.58
N ASP A 4 0.27 10.54 -24.99
CA ASP A 4 -0.09 10.75 -23.60
C ASP A 4 -1.60 10.54 -23.47
N ILE A 5 -2.01 9.60 -22.61
CA ILE A 5 -3.41 9.29 -22.38
C ILE A 5 -3.78 9.70 -20.95
N VAL A 6 -4.90 10.38 -20.79
CA VAL A 6 -5.44 10.71 -19.46
C VAL A 6 -6.53 9.71 -19.09
N ILE A 7 -6.30 8.94 -18.02
CA ILE A 7 -7.25 7.95 -17.50
C ILE A 7 -7.49 8.25 -16.02
N LEU A 8 -8.76 8.45 -15.64
CA LEU A 8 -9.16 8.77 -14.27
C LEU A 8 -8.34 9.92 -13.66
N GLY A 9 -8.01 10.92 -14.47
CA GLY A 9 -7.24 12.09 -14.02
C GLY A 9 -5.74 11.85 -13.78
N TYR A 10 -5.20 10.68 -14.11
CA TYR A 10 -3.76 10.41 -14.24
C TYR A 10 -3.33 10.53 -15.70
N GLN A 11 -2.15 11.10 -15.96
CA GLN A 11 -1.51 11.16 -17.28
C GLN A 11 -0.54 10.00 -17.42
N PHE A 12 -0.73 9.19 -18.46
CA PHE A 12 0.11 8.06 -18.81
C PHE A 12 0.95 8.43 -20.04
N SER A 13 2.26 8.56 -19.83
CA SER A 13 3.26 8.69 -20.89
C SER A 13 3.93 7.33 -21.13
N PRO A 14 4.75 7.17 -22.19
CA PRO A 14 5.45 5.91 -22.46
C PRO A 14 6.34 5.42 -21.32
N ASP A 15 6.92 6.34 -20.54
CA ASP A 15 7.96 6.14 -19.54
C ASP A 15 7.52 6.50 -18.10
N LYS A 16 6.39 7.19 -17.92
CA LYS A 16 5.91 7.60 -16.59
C LYS A 16 4.40 7.74 -16.46
N ILE A 17 3.94 7.71 -15.22
CA ILE A 17 2.56 8.04 -14.82
C ILE A 17 2.65 9.29 -13.92
N SER A 18 1.91 10.34 -14.24
CA SER A 18 1.94 11.62 -13.52
C SER A 18 0.54 12.23 -13.36
N ILE A 19 0.48 13.39 -12.70
CA ILE A 19 -0.71 14.25 -12.72
C ILE A 19 -0.72 15.04 -14.04
N PRO A 20 -1.87 15.22 -14.72
CA PRO A 20 -1.99 16.11 -15.88
C PRO A 20 -1.42 17.49 -15.58
N GLN A 21 -0.61 18.05 -16.48
CA GLN A 21 0.15 19.28 -16.23
C GLN A 21 -0.71 20.42 -15.66
N LYS A 22 -1.82 20.76 -16.34
CA LYS A 22 -2.76 21.79 -15.88
C LYS A 22 -3.27 21.52 -14.46
N LYS A 23 -3.54 20.25 -14.13
CA LYS A 23 -4.01 19.87 -12.81
C LYS A 23 -2.91 19.96 -11.75
N SER A 24 -1.69 19.58 -12.11
CA SER A 24 -0.52 19.71 -11.25
C SER A 24 -0.27 21.19 -10.90
N GLU A 25 -0.35 22.09 -11.89
CA GLU A 25 -0.17 23.53 -11.69
C GLU A 25 -1.26 24.12 -10.79
N GLU A 26 -2.53 23.76 -10.99
CA GLU A 26 -3.64 24.16 -10.11
C GLU A 26 -3.41 23.75 -8.65
N ILE A 27 -2.89 22.53 -8.43
CA ILE A 27 -2.60 22.03 -7.08
C ILE A 27 -1.42 22.79 -6.46
N ARG A 28 -0.34 23.01 -7.21
CA ARG A 28 0.83 23.78 -6.73
C ARG A 28 0.45 25.20 -6.36
N LEU A 29 -0.39 25.85 -7.16
CA LEU A 29 -0.85 27.21 -6.88
C LEU A 29 -1.61 27.29 -5.54
N LYS A 30 -2.42 26.27 -5.22
CA LYS A 30 -3.10 26.19 -3.92
C LYS A 30 -2.18 25.80 -2.77
N LEU A 31 -1.19 24.95 -3.00
CA LEU A 31 -0.19 24.62 -1.98
C LEU A 31 0.61 25.85 -1.56
N ARG A 32 0.93 26.74 -2.51
CA ARG A 32 1.66 27.99 -2.29
C ARG A 32 0.73 29.15 -1.87
N SER A 33 -0.55 28.89 -1.64
CA SER A 33 -1.51 29.91 -1.18
C SER A 33 -1.19 30.33 0.25
N SER A 34 -1.38 31.61 0.58
CA SER A 34 -1.33 32.10 1.96
C SER A 34 -2.57 31.69 2.78
N CYS A 35 -3.59 31.13 2.14
CA CYS A 35 -4.81 30.66 2.77
C CYS A 35 -4.69 29.20 3.22
N ALA A 36 -4.75 28.94 4.54
CA ALA A 36 -4.67 27.60 5.09
C ALA A 36 -5.74 26.63 4.53
N ALA A 37 -6.94 27.13 4.23
CA ALA A 37 -8.02 26.32 3.64
C ALA A 37 -7.68 25.85 2.22
N ASP A 38 -7.02 26.68 1.40
CA ASP A 38 -6.58 26.30 0.07
C ASP A 38 -5.49 25.25 0.12
N VAL A 39 -4.54 25.39 1.03
CA VAL A 39 -3.48 24.40 1.24
C VAL A 39 -4.08 23.06 1.67
N VAL A 40 -5.01 23.06 2.63
CA VAL A 40 -5.72 21.84 3.05
C VAL A 40 -6.43 21.20 1.86
N LYS A 41 -7.14 21.98 1.04
CA LYS A 41 -7.79 21.49 -0.18
C LYS A 41 -6.80 20.89 -1.17
N ALA A 42 -5.64 21.50 -1.36
CA ALA A 42 -4.57 20.98 -2.21
C ALA A 42 -4.04 19.63 -1.70
N THR A 43 -3.83 19.49 -0.40
CA THR A 43 -3.39 18.20 0.16
C THR A 43 -4.43 17.09 -0.06
N HIS A 44 -5.73 17.40 0.01
CA HIS A 44 -6.79 16.45 -0.30
C HIS A 44 -6.76 16.05 -1.77
N GLN A 45 -6.57 17.02 -2.68
CA GLN A 45 -6.42 16.76 -4.11
C GLN A 45 -5.21 15.86 -4.39
N LEU A 46 -4.06 16.10 -3.75
CA LEU A 46 -2.88 15.22 -3.87
C LEU A 46 -3.10 13.82 -3.32
N THR A 47 -3.95 13.67 -2.30
CA THR A 47 -4.22 12.34 -1.70
C THR A 47 -4.93 11.41 -2.69
N TYR A 48 -5.70 11.96 -3.64
CA TYR A 48 -6.26 11.17 -4.76
C TYR A 48 -5.16 10.46 -5.56
N TYR A 49 -4.01 11.12 -5.71
CA TYR A 49 -2.84 10.66 -6.46
C TYR A 49 -1.90 9.77 -5.63
N LYS A 50 -2.37 9.14 -4.54
CA LYS A 50 -1.54 8.35 -3.61
C LYS A 50 -0.70 7.25 -4.27
N MET A 51 -1.05 6.80 -5.47
CA MET A 51 -0.37 5.72 -6.19
C MET A 51 0.98 6.18 -6.76
N ILE A 52 1.09 7.43 -7.19
CA ILE A 52 2.32 8.01 -7.76
C ILE A 52 3.14 8.79 -6.72
N LEU A 53 2.63 8.91 -5.48
CA LEU A 53 3.30 9.61 -4.39
C LEU A 53 4.09 8.65 -3.51
N LYS A 54 5.35 9.00 -3.22
CA LYS A 54 6.20 8.28 -2.26
C LYS A 54 5.55 8.26 -0.86
N PRO A 55 5.77 7.20 -0.05
CA PRO A 55 5.24 7.14 1.32
C PRO A 55 5.57 8.35 2.19
N SER A 56 6.79 8.91 2.05
CA SER A 56 7.21 10.12 2.75
C SER A 56 6.30 11.32 2.44
N VAL A 57 6.02 11.57 1.16
CA VAL A 57 5.13 12.65 0.72
C VAL A 57 3.72 12.44 1.27
N ARG A 58 3.18 11.22 1.20
CA ARG A 58 1.83 10.90 1.73
C ARG A 58 1.72 11.20 3.23
N ASN A 59 2.73 10.82 4.00
CA ASN A 59 2.80 11.09 5.44
C ASN A 59 2.92 12.59 5.73
N THR A 60 3.72 13.32 4.95
CA THR A 60 3.86 14.77 5.09
C THR A 60 2.56 15.50 4.77
N LEU A 61 1.82 15.10 3.74
CA LEU A 61 0.49 15.66 3.42
C LEU A 61 -0.51 15.49 4.58
N LEU A 62 -0.47 14.35 5.28
CA LEU A 62 -1.28 14.13 6.47
C LEU A 62 -0.88 15.07 7.62
N LYS A 63 0.42 15.27 7.85
CA LYS A 63 0.93 16.19 8.87
C LYS A 63 0.55 17.64 8.59
N ILE A 64 0.69 18.10 7.35
CA ILE A 64 0.27 19.45 6.93
C ILE A 64 -1.20 19.68 7.29
N ARG A 65 -2.09 18.73 6.94
CA ARG A 65 -3.51 18.81 7.32
C ARG A 65 -3.70 18.92 8.82
N GLN A 66 -3.06 18.05 9.60
CA GLN A 66 -3.21 18.04 11.05
C GLN A 66 -2.77 19.36 11.69
N ILE A 67 -1.69 19.97 11.19
CA ILE A 67 -1.22 21.27 11.67
C ILE A 67 -2.21 22.35 11.28
N LEU A 68 -2.53 22.49 9.99
CA LEU A 68 -3.36 23.58 9.48
C LEU A 68 -4.81 23.53 9.98
N THR A 69 -5.38 22.34 10.20
CA THR A 69 -6.72 22.22 10.82
C THR A 69 -6.71 22.66 12.28
N LYS A 70 -5.57 22.59 12.99
CA LYS A 70 -5.46 23.04 14.38
C LYS A 70 -5.09 24.51 14.51
N THR A 71 -4.14 24.99 13.70
CA THR A 71 -3.62 26.36 13.81
C THR A 71 -4.43 27.36 13.01
N ASN A 72 -5.11 26.91 11.94
CA ASN A 72 -5.79 27.75 10.95
C ASN A 72 -4.90 28.86 10.35
N GLN A 73 -3.57 28.70 10.46
CA GLN A 73 -2.55 29.62 10.00
C GLN A 73 -1.36 28.83 9.47
N ILE A 74 -0.72 29.35 8.42
CA ILE A 74 0.50 28.76 7.86
C ILE A 74 1.68 29.15 8.74
N THR A 75 2.12 28.22 9.57
CA THR A 75 3.33 28.37 10.40
C THR A 75 4.58 28.06 9.58
N ASN A 76 5.75 28.46 10.07
CA ASN A 76 7.03 28.10 9.43
C ASN A 76 7.17 26.58 9.26
N VAL A 77 6.76 25.81 10.27
CA VAL A 77 6.76 24.34 10.19
C VAL A 77 5.83 23.84 9.08
N ALA A 78 4.63 24.43 8.92
CA ALA A 78 3.75 24.06 7.83
C ALA A 78 4.35 24.43 6.46
N GLN A 79 5.01 25.58 6.36
CA GLN A 79 5.69 26.05 5.16
C GLN A 79 6.82 25.09 4.73
N ASP A 80 7.70 24.70 5.66
CA ASP A 80 8.78 23.75 5.39
C ASP A 80 8.25 22.40 4.88
N LEU A 81 7.13 21.93 5.46
CA LEU A 81 6.48 20.69 5.03
C LEU A 81 5.80 20.83 3.66
N ILE A 82 5.22 21.99 3.35
CA ILE A 82 4.64 22.30 2.03
C ILE A 82 5.73 22.26 0.95
N GLU A 83 6.88 22.88 1.22
CA GLU A 83 8.03 22.85 0.32
C GLU A 83 8.55 21.42 0.11
N ALA A 84 8.60 20.61 1.18
CA ALA A 84 9.00 19.22 1.10
C ALA A 84 8.06 18.31 0.27
N VAL A 85 6.80 18.72 0.03
CA VAL A 85 5.86 17.96 -0.82
C VAL A 85 5.76 18.49 -2.24
N ASP A 86 6.32 19.67 -2.53
CA ASP A 86 6.36 20.25 -3.89
C ASP A 86 7.51 19.66 -4.72
N VAL A 87 7.49 18.34 -4.84
CA VAL A 87 8.42 17.55 -5.66
C VAL A 87 7.79 17.18 -7.01
N GLU A 88 8.51 16.45 -7.86
CA GLU A 88 7.87 15.82 -9.02
C GLU A 88 6.86 14.76 -8.55
N TRP A 89 5.61 14.90 -8.99
CA TRP A 89 4.54 13.93 -8.72
C TRP A 89 4.39 13.00 -9.91
N SER A 90 5.34 12.10 -10.03
CA SER A 90 5.36 11.06 -11.05
C SER A 90 5.93 9.77 -10.49
N MET A 91 5.59 8.67 -11.14
CA MET A 91 6.30 7.40 -11.00
C MET A 91 6.70 6.92 -12.39
N GLU A 92 7.81 6.21 -12.46
CA GLU A 92 8.21 5.55 -13.70
C GLU A 92 7.14 4.51 -14.09
N ARG A 93 6.85 4.46 -15.39
CA ARG A 93 5.96 3.47 -15.99
C ARG A 93 6.83 2.33 -16.45
N ILE A 94 6.87 1.28 -15.65
CA ILE A 94 7.61 0.09 -16.05
C ILE A 94 6.72 -0.81 -16.89
N LYS A 95 7.29 -1.30 -17.97
CA LYS A 95 6.65 -2.32 -18.79
C LYS A 95 6.66 -3.62 -17.98
N PRO A 96 5.49 -4.25 -17.77
CA PRO A 96 5.47 -5.58 -17.18
C PRO A 96 6.35 -6.49 -18.03
N ASP A 97 7.24 -7.25 -17.39
CA ASP A 97 7.96 -8.33 -18.07
C ASP A 97 6.96 -9.39 -18.58
N ASP A 98 7.40 -10.28 -19.47
CA ASP A 98 6.53 -11.34 -20.00
C ASP A 98 6.33 -12.50 -19.00
N SER A 99 6.89 -12.45 -17.78
CA SER A 99 6.82 -13.53 -16.80
C SER A 99 5.43 -13.72 -16.18
N LYS A 100 4.62 -12.64 -16.19
CA LYS A 100 3.28 -12.53 -15.60
C LYS A 100 3.25 -13.13 -14.19
N GLU A 101 4.15 -12.66 -13.35
CA GLU A 101 4.29 -13.12 -11.98
C GLU A 101 3.89 -12.04 -10.98
N LEU A 102 2.99 -12.42 -10.07
CA LEU A 102 2.45 -11.55 -9.04
C LEU A 102 2.83 -12.14 -7.67
N MET A 103 3.82 -11.53 -7.04
CA MET A 103 4.26 -11.88 -5.69
C MET A 103 3.50 -11.04 -4.67
N ILE A 104 2.88 -11.68 -3.69
CA ILE A 104 2.05 -11.07 -2.65
C ILE A 104 2.74 -11.33 -1.31
N PHE A 105 3.51 -10.36 -0.85
CA PHE A 105 4.14 -10.42 0.46
C PHE A 105 3.12 -10.02 1.51
N VAL A 106 2.95 -10.85 2.53
CA VAL A 106 2.06 -10.59 3.66
C VAL A 106 2.81 -10.74 4.96
N ASP A 107 2.51 -9.84 5.89
CA ASP A 107 2.94 -9.92 7.27
C ASP A 107 1.85 -9.36 8.19
N ALA A 108 1.83 -9.80 9.44
CA ALA A 108 0.88 -9.31 10.42
C ALA A 108 1.47 -9.30 11.83
N SER A 109 1.38 -8.14 12.48
CA SER A 109 1.73 -7.95 13.88
C SER A 109 0.50 -8.04 14.78
N ASP A 110 0.69 -7.79 16.07
CA ASP A 110 -0.39 -7.72 17.06
C ASP A 110 -1.49 -6.69 16.74
N MET A 111 -1.16 -5.64 15.98
CA MET A 111 -2.05 -4.49 15.78
C MET A 111 -2.44 -4.26 14.33
N GLN A 112 -1.69 -4.78 13.38
CA GLN A 112 -1.84 -4.43 11.97
C GLN A 112 -1.29 -5.53 11.07
N ALA A 113 -1.99 -5.79 9.97
CA ALA A 113 -1.50 -6.60 8.85
C ALA A 113 -1.01 -5.67 7.73
N GLY A 114 0.11 -6.02 7.11
CA GLY A 114 0.73 -5.33 5.98
C GLY A 114 0.81 -6.23 4.76
N MET A 115 0.74 -5.62 3.57
CA MET A 115 0.90 -6.31 2.30
C MET A 115 1.67 -5.44 1.32
N VAL A 116 2.55 -6.09 0.58
CA VAL A 116 3.25 -5.53 -0.58
C VAL A 116 3.02 -6.48 -1.75
N VAL A 117 2.47 -5.96 -2.86
CA VAL A 117 2.29 -6.72 -4.09
C VAL A 117 3.30 -6.25 -5.10
N ILE A 118 4.08 -7.20 -5.59
CA ILE A 118 5.06 -7.02 -6.64
C ILE A 118 4.55 -7.72 -7.90
N TYR A 119 4.43 -7.00 -9.00
CA TYR A 119 4.07 -7.56 -10.30
C TYR A 119 5.24 -7.35 -11.25
N ASN A 120 5.84 -8.42 -11.76
CA ASN A 120 6.98 -8.35 -12.69
C ASN A 120 8.13 -7.45 -12.17
N GLY A 121 8.54 -7.68 -10.91
CA GLY A 121 9.61 -6.93 -10.23
C GLY A 121 9.22 -5.55 -9.69
N GLN A 122 7.96 -5.14 -9.84
CA GLN A 122 7.46 -3.81 -9.50
C GLN A 122 6.52 -3.80 -8.31
N THR A 123 6.77 -3.00 -7.29
CA THR A 123 5.74 -2.77 -6.26
C THR A 123 4.55 -2.01 -6.84
N VAL A 124 3.43 -2.72 -7.04
CA VAL A 124 2.19 -2.18 -7.63
C VAL A 124 1.11 -1.90 -6.59
N MET A 125 1.23 -2.47 -5.39
CA MET A 125 0.31 -2.19 -4.29
C MET A 125 1.01 -2.32 -2.94
N THR A 126 0.75 -1.37 -2.04
CA THR A 126 1.15 -1.44 -0.63
C THR A 126 -0.06 -1.10 0.22
N GLU A 127 -0.50 -2.00 1.08
CA GLU A 127 -1.72 -1.80 1.87
C GLU A 127 -1.54 -2.31 3.29
N SER A 128 -2.33 -1.76 4.20
CA SER A 128 -2.33 -2.21 5.59
C SER A 128 -3.74 -2.22 6.17
N LEU A 129 -3.96 -3.10 7.15
CA LEU A 129 -5.25 -3.28 7.81
C LEU A 129 -5.03 -3.33 9.32
N ALA A 130 -5.63 -2.40 10.06
CA ALA A 130 -5.65 -2.47 11.51
C ALA A 130 -6.40 -3.73 11.96
N LEU A 131 -5.79 -4.50 12.86
CA LEU A 131 -6.40 -5.68 13.46
C LEU A 131 -7.09 -5.26 14.75
N THR A 132 -8.38 -5.58 14.86
CA THR A 132 -9.13 -5.43 16.11
C THR A 132 -8.64 -6.44 17.13
N LYS A 133 -8.78 -6.14 18.42
CA LYS A 133 -8.43 -7.07 19.51
C LYS A 133 -9.14 -8.41 19.27
N THR A 134 -8.34 -9.46 19.08
CA THR A 134 -8.81 -10.84 19.09
C THR A 134 -8.93 -11.32 20.54
N SER A 135 -9.82 -12.28 20.79
CA SER A 135 -9.94 -12.95 22.09
C SER A 135 -8.71 -13.78 22.46
N THR A 136 -7.89 -14.14 21.48
CA THR A 136 -6.61 -14.86 21.66
C THR A 136 -5.40 -13.94 21.56
N THR A 137 -4.40 -14.23 22.39
CA THR A 137 -3.07 -13.58 22.39
C THR A 137 -2.03 -14.35 21.57
N LEU A 138 -2.38 -15.49 20.97
CA LEU A 138 -1.44 -16.30 20.20
C LEU A 138 -0.97 -15.55 18.94
N ALA A 139 0.31 -15.19 18.89
CA ALA A 139 0.91 -14.45 17.78
C ALA A 139 0.64 -15.10 16.41
N SER A 140 0.92 -16.41 16.28
CA SER A 140 0.69 -17.14 15.03
C SER A 140 -0.77 -17.15 14.58
N TYR A 141 -1.74 -17.09 15.50
CA TYR A 141 -3.15 -16.98 15.10
C TYR A 141 -3.43 -15.61 14.48
N LYS A 142 -2.91 -14.53 15.09
CA LYS A 142 -3.09 -13.17 14.60
C LYS A 142 -2.40 -12.96 13.26
N GLU A 143 -1.21 -13.52 13.07
CA GLU A 143 -0.49 -13.51 11.80
C GLU A 143 -1.34 -14.10 10.68
N VAL A 144 -1.82 -15.32 10.88
CA VAL A 144 -2.58 -16.08 9.89
C VAL A 144 -3.95 -15.45 9.61
N GLN A 145 -4.68 -15.06 10.67
CA GLN A 145 -5.96 -14.38 10.52
C GLN A 145 -5.79 -13.00 9.86
N GLY A 146 -4.76 -12.26 10.25
CA GLY A 146 -4.45 -10.94 9.72
C GLY A 146 -4.14 -10.99 8.23
N ALA A 147 -3.27 -11.92 7.82
CA ALA A 147 -2.98 -12.21 6.43
C ALA A 147 -4.26 -12.56 5.65
N TYR A 148 -5.09 -13.48 6.16
CA TYR A 148 -6.35 -13.84 5.52
C TYR A 148 -7.30 -12.65 5.34
N LYS A 149 -7.51 -11.84 6.39
CA LYS A 149 -8.39 -10.65 6.33
C LYS A 149 -7.91 -9.65 5.30
N LEU A 150 -6.60 -9.42 5.25
CA LEU A 150 -5.97 -8.50 4.30
C LEU A 150 -6.12 -9.00 2.86
N LEU A 151 -5.76 -10.27 2.62
CA LEU A 151 -5.87 -10.93 1.32
C LEU A 151 -7.31 -11.00 0.81
N THR A 152 -8.28 -11.21 1.69
CA THR A 152 -9.71 -11.22 1.35
C THR A 152 -10.20 -9.82 0.97
N LYS A 153 -9.84 -8.80 1.75
CA LYS A 153 -10.25 -7.41 1.51
C LYS A 153 -9.75 -6.90 0.15
N TYR A 154 -8.54 -7.25 -0.23
CA TYR A 154 -7.90 -6.74 -1.44
C TYR A 154 -7.94 -7.71 -2.63
N LYS A 155 -8.70 -8.82 -2.55
CA LYS A 155 -8.80 -9.81 -3.63
C LYS A 155 -9.14 -9.21 -4.98
N SER A 156 -10.20 -8.41 -5.05
CA SER A 156 -10.64 -7.80 -6.31
C SER A 156 -9.60 -6.83 -6.87
N ALA A 157 -8.86 -6.13 -6.00
CA ALA A 157 -7.78 -5.24 -6.44
C ALA A 157 -6.59 -6.04 -6.99
N ILE A 158 -6.26 -7.18 -6.38
CA ILE A 158 -5.19 -8.06 -6.86
C ILE A 158 -5.57 -8.71 -8.20
N ASP A 159 -6.81 -9.18 -8.35
CA ASP A 159 -7.28 -9.73 -9.61
C ASP A 159 -7.36 -8.68 -10.73
N PHE A 160 -7.60 -7.41 -10.37
CA PHE A 160 -7.60 -6.31 -11.33
C PHE A 160 -6.19 -6.01 -11.88
N ILE A 161 -5.13 -6.30 -11.12
CA ILE A 161 -3.74 -6.15 -11.61
C ILE A 161 -3.51 -7.11 -12.78
N ASP A 162 -3.65 -8.41 -12.52
CA ASP A 162 -3.69 -9.44 -13.55
C ASP A 162 -4.31 -10.71 -12.96
N LYS A 163 -5.53 -11.03 -13.43
CA LYS A 163 -6.26 -12.22 -13.00
C LYS A 163 -5.57 -13.51 -13.41
N GLU A 164 -4.93 -13.52 -14.58
CA GLU A 164 -4.29 -14.69 -15.19
C GLU A 164 -2.83 -14.85 -14.78
N ALA A 165 -2.22 -13.83 -14.17
CA ALA A 165 -0.86 -13.92 -13.64
C ALA A 165 -0.72 -15.05 -12.61
N ARG A 166 0.44 -15.71 -12.65
CA ARG A 166 0.84 -16.70 -11.65
C ARG A 166 1.07 -15.97 -10.33
N LYS A 167 0.35 -16.40 -9.30
CA LYS A 167 0.36 -15.76 -7.98
C LYS A 167 1.24 -16.57 -7.04
N THR A 168 2.10 -15.87 -6.30
CA THR A 168 2.92 -16.45 -5.23
C THR A 168 2.68 -15.65 -3.97
N ILE A 169 2.10 -16.27 -2.94
CA ILE A 169 1.92 -15.65 -1.62
C ILE A 169 3.16 -15.95 -0.78
N VAL A 170 3.81 -14.90 -0.30
CA VAL A 170 5.09 -14.96 0.40
C VAL A 170 4.91 -14.46 1.84
N THR A 171 5.44 -15.20 2.80
CA THR A 171 5.38 -14.85 4.22
C THR A 171 6.64 -15.28 4.95
N ASP A 172 6.96 -14.62 6.04
CA ASP A 172 8.00 -15.00 7.00
C ASP A 172 7.46 -15.75 8.23
N SER A 173 6.14 -15.87 8.35
CA SER A 173 5.53 -16.73 9.36
C SER A 173 5.64 -18.19 8.92
N LEU A 174 6.59 -18.92 9.52
CA LEU A 174 6.77 -20.35 9.28
C LEU A 174 5.47 -21.14 9.55
N ARG A 175 4.70 -20.73 10.55
CA ARG A 175 3.42 -21.35 10.89
C ARG A 175 2.36 -21.12 9.80
N LEU A 176 2.27 -19.90 9.27
CA LEU A 176 1.37 -19.61 8.15
C LEU A 176 1.78 -20.42 6.91
N TRP A 177 3.06 -20.39 6.54
CA TRP A 177 3.55 -21.14 5.39
C TRP A 177 3.27 -22.64 5.53
N GLN A 178 3.61 -23.26 6.66
CA GLN A 178 3.30 -24.67 6.94
C GLN A 178 1.80 -24.96 6.83
N ALA A 179 0.96 -24.09 7.40
CA ALA A 179 -0.49 -24.25 7.33
C ALA A 179 -1.01 -24.12 5.88
N LEU A 180 -0.41 -23.27 5.06
CA LEU A 180 -0.74 -23.09 3.63
C LEU A 180 -0.32 -24.29 2.78
N GLN A 181 0.74 -25.01 3.13
CA GLN A 181 1.18 -26.23 2.44
C GLN A 181 0.29 -27.45 2.71
N ARG A 182 -0.56 -27.43 3.75
CA ARG A 182 -1.43 -28.57 4.08
C ARG A 182 -2.55 -28.71 3.04
N VAL A 183 -2.78 -29.94 2.59
CA VAL A 183 -3.88 -30.31 1.68
C VAL A 183 -5.07 -30.95 2.43
N GLU A 184 -4.83 -31.41 3.66
CA GLU A 184 -5.83 -32.06 4.52
C GLU A 184 -6.81 -31.06 5.17
N GLU A 185 -7.88 -31.61 5.75
CA GLU A 185 -8.83 -30.86 6.57
C GLU A 185 -8.13 -30.10 7.71
N PRO A 186 -8.54 -28.84 7.98
CA PRO A 186 -7.93 -28.02 9.01
C PRO A 186 -8.25 -28.58 10.40
N ARG A 187 -7.22 -28.75 11.23
CA ARG A 187 -7.33 -29.35 12.57
C ARG A 187 -7.65 -28.34 13.67
N ASN A 188 -7.51 -27.06 13.37
CA ASN A 188 -7.67 -25.96 14.32
C ASN A 188 -8.03 -24.67 13.58
N ASP A 189 -8.46 -23.66 14.33
CA ASP A 189 -8.91 -22.39 13.77
C ASP A 189 -7.85 -21.67 12.91
N LEU A 190 -6.56 -21.84 13.21
CA LEU A 190 -5.47 -21.28 12.42
C LEU A 190 -5.44 -21.92 11.02
N GLU A 191 -5.51 -23.26 10.96
CA GLU A 191 -5.55 -23.99 9.70
C GLU A 191 -6.82 -23.68 8.89
N VAL A 192 -7.95 -23.33 9.54
CA VAL A 192 -9.18 -22.90 8.84
C VAL A 192 -8.93 -21.64 8.02
N TYR A 193 -8.22 -20.65 8.56
CA TYR A 193 -7.89 -19.43 7.80
C TYR A 193 -6.91 -19.72 6.67
N ALA A 194 -5.91 -20.58 6.88
CA ALA A 194 -5.00 -20.99 5.81
C ALA A 194 -5.75 -21.73 4.67
N ALA A 195 -6.69 -22.62 5.00
CA ALA A 195 -7.55 -23.29 4.03
C ALA A 195 -8.41 -22.30 3.23
N ARG A 196 -8.98 -21.30 3.90
CA ARG A 196 -9.74 -20.23 3.23
C ARG A 196 -8.86 -19.37 2.32
N THR A 197 -7.62 -19.07 2.73
CA THR A 197 -6.65 -18.38 1.87
C THR A 197 -6.34 -19.20 0.62
N ARG A 198 -6.18 -20.53 0.74
CA ARG A 198 -6.02 -21.42 -0.42
C ARG A 198 -7.22 -21.43 -1.35
N ALA A 199 -8.42 -21.50 -0.80
CA ALA A 199 -9.64 -21.44 -1.61
C ALA A 199 -9.80 -20.09 -2.32
N LEU A 200 -9.31 -19.02 -1.69
CA LEU A 200 -9.36 -17.66 -2.24
C LEU A 200 -8.36 -17.46 -3.39
N TYR A 201 -7.18 -18.06 -3.31
CA TYR A 201 -6.10 -17.88 -4.30
C TYR A 201 -5.59 -19.22 -4.84
N CYS A 202 -5.68 -19.40 -6.16
CA CYS A 202 -4.87 -20.40 -6.86
C CYS A 202 -3.43 -19.88 -6.97
N ALA A 203 -2.67 -20.02 -5.89
CA ALA A 203 -1.32 -19.48 -5.74
C ALA A 203 -0.31 -20.53 -5.28
N ARG A 204 0.97 -20.25 -5.54
CA ARG A 204 2.10 -20.87 -4.84
C ARG A 204 2.31 -20.20 -3.48
N TYR A 205 2.92 -20.91 -2.55
CA TYR A 205 3.18 -20.42 -1.20
C TYR A 205 4.66 -20.57 -0.86
N GLU A 206 5.30 -19.45 -0.54
CA GLU A 206 6.73 -19.41 -0.27
C GLU A 206 7.01 -18.81 1.11
N HIS A 207 8.09 -19.31 1.71
CA HIS A 207 8.60 -18.81 2.97
C HIS A 207 9.87 -18.00 2.72
N ILE A 208 9.99 -16.86 3.38
CA ILE A 208 11.22 -16.05 3.38
C ILE A 208 11.65 -15.72 4.81
N PRO A 209 12.94 -15.47 5.06
CA PRO A 209 13.39 -14.92 6.34
C PRO A 209 12.76 -13.54 6.62
N GLY A 210 12.37 -13.28 7.88
CA GLY A 210 11.62 -12.06 8.23
C GLY A 210 12.32 -10.74 7.93
N GLY A 211 13.65 -10.68 8.01
CA GLY A 211 14.42 -9.48 7.62
C GLY A 211 14.34 -9.13 6.12
N LEU A 212 13.79 -10.01 5.30
CA LEU A 212 13.62 -9.84 3.86
C LEU A 212 12.16 -9.58 3.45
N ASN A 213 11.21 -9.60 4.39
CA ASN A 213 9.80 -9.41 4.08
C ASN A 213 9.46 -7.90 3.96
N PRO A 214 9.20 -7.36 2.75
CA PRO A 214 8.88 -5.95 2.59
C PRO A 214 7.54 -5.55 3.24
N ALA A 215 6.68 -6.52 3.58
CA ALA A 215 5.43 -6.28 4.27
C ALA A 215 5.60 -5.93 5.76
N ASP A 216 6.76 -6.24 6.36
CA ASP A 216 7.05 -5.97 7.78
C ASP A 216 6.95 -4.47 8.13
N PHE A 217 7.40 -3.60 7.21
CA PHE A 217 7.26 -2.16 7.38
C PHE A 217 5.79 -1.73 7.55
N PHE A 218 4.87 -2.38 6.83
CA PHE A 218 3.45 -2.03 6.79
C PHE A 218 2.60 -2.78 7.82
N SER A 219 3.10 -3.90 8.35
CA SER A 219 2.48 -4.64 9.46
C SER A 219 2.80 -4.00 10.81
N ARG A 220 3.89 -3.23 10.90
CA ARG A 220 4.28 -2.53 12.12
C ARG A 220 3.73 -1.12 12.16
N ARG A 221 2.96 -0.82 13.21
CA ARG A 221 2.57 0.55 13.53
C ARG A 221 3.83 1.33 13.91
N HIS A 222 4.41 2.05 12.96
CA HIS A 222 5.54 2.93 13.26
C HIS A 222 5.04 4.01 14.22
N ARG A 223 5.38 3.89 15.51
CA ARG A 223 5.48 5.07 16.36
C ARG A 223 6.55 5.91 15.67
N LEU A 224 6.15 7.06 15.11
CA LEU A 224 7.10 8.12 14.84
C LEU A 224 7.94 8.23 16.12
N LEU A 225 9.26 8.05 16.00
CA LEU A 225 10.18 8.43 17.06
C LEU A 225 9.83 9.88 17.40
N THR A 226 9.31 10.05 18.61
CA THR A 226 9.03 11.34 19.25
C THR A 226 10.30 12.16 19.30
#